data_AF-A0A2A2G9Z8-F1
#
_entry.id   AF-A0A2A2G9Z8-F1
#
_cell.length_a   1.000
_cell.length_b   1.000
_cell.length_c   1.000
_cell.angle_alpha   90.00
_cell.angle_beta   90.00
_cell.angle_gamma   90.00
#
_symmetry.space_group_name_H-M   'P 1'
#
loop_
_entity.id
_entity.type
_entity.pdbx_description
1 polymer ?
#
loop_
_entity_poly.entity_id
_entity_poly.type
_entity_poly.pdbx_seq_one_letter_code
_entity_poly.pdbx_strand_id
1 'polypeptide(L)'
;MNIRISIEALSGTDPDILWSGALYGLKQLQEFDHKLYFLIEDLSKQQQQLLENEKIASIQTLPDIVDLQIITENDDLKALNNNGSEIETASDWIALSNKICFPTRKASQERKTAETDISISLNLDGTGESNISTGLDFFDHMLEQIAKHGLIDLDLTCDGDLEVDEHHTIEDVAITLGETINKALGKKIGIQRYSFALPMDETLATVALDFSGRPFLKFDGTFEREMVGDFPTEMVEHFFYSLAINLKATLHISVDGKNDHHQIEGCFKGFARCLRAAVSRNERNLNVLPSTKDLL
;
A
#
# COMPACT_ATOMS: atom_id res chain seq x y z
N MET A 1 -8.14 -11.82 13.98
CA MET A 1 -7.89 -11.06 15.24
C MET A 1 -9.02 -11.30 16.21
N ASN A 2 -8.76 -11.19 17.51
CA ASN A 2 -9.75 -11.14 18.58
C ASN A 2 -10.17 -9.68 18.80
N ILE A 3 -11.40 -9.32 18.41
CA ILE A 3 -11.93 -7.96 18.44
C ILE A 3 -12.98 -7.84 19.53
N ARG A 4 -12.70 -7.02 20.55
CA ARG A 4 -13.67 -6.66 21.59
C ARG A 4 -14.45 -5.42 21.14
N ILE A 5 -15.76 -5.43 21.28
CA ILE A 5 -16.63 -4.34 20.84
C ILE A 5 -17.46 -3.87 22.03
N SER A 6 -17.48 -2.56 22.29
CA SER A 6 -18.32 -1.99 23.34
C SER A 6 -19.78 -1.93 22.90
N ILE A 7 -20.71 -1.85 23.85
CA ILE A 7 -22.15 -1.78 23.54
C ILE A 7 -22.51 -0.46 22.88
N GLU A 8 -21.85 0.63 23.30
CA GLU A 8 -22.01 1.95 22.71
C GLU A 8 -21.60 1.93 21.23
N ALA A 9 -20.54 1.20 20.88
CA ALA A 9 -20.13 1.02 19.50
C ALA A 9 -21.15 0.23 18.67
N LEU A 10 -21.92 -0.68 19.28
CA LEU A 10 -22.95 -1.46 18.59
C LEU A 10 -24.27 -0.70 18.42
N SER A 11 -24.72 0.02 19.45
CA SER A 11 -26.04 0.65 19.51
C SER A 11 -26.03 2.11 19.09
N GLY A 12 -24.90 2.81 19.23
CA GLY A 12 -24.85 4.26 19.07
C GLY A 12 -25.68 4.96 20.16
N THR A 13 -26.37 6.03 19.77
CA THR A 13 -27.14 6.88 20.70
C THR A 13 -28.59 6.44 20.91
N ASP A 14 -29.10 5.54 20.08
CA ASP A 14 -30.47 5.02 20.15
C ASP A 14 -30.47 3.56 20.67
N PRO A 15 -31.16 3.27 21.78
CA PRO A 15 -31.14 1.94 22.40
C PRO A 15 -31.88 0.85 21.61
N ASP A 16 -32.69 1.21 20.61
CA ASP A 16 -33.54 0.27 19.88
C ASP A 16 -33.01 -0.09 18.48
N ILE A 17 -32.03 0.66 17.98
CA ILE A 17 -31.37 0.40 16.67
C ILE A 17 -29.89 0.12 16.86
N LEU A 18 -29.29 -0.56 15.88
CA LEU A 18 -27.83 -0.67 15.81
C LEU A 18 -27.27 0.59 15.14
N TRP A 19 -26.03 0.94 15.48
CA TRP A 19 -25.27 2.00 14.82
C TRP A 19 -25.29 1.78 13.31
N SER A 20 -25.35 2.88 12.56
CA SER A 20 -25.25 2.88 11.09
C SER A 20 -24.16 1.92 10.59
N GLY A 21 -24.58 0.97 9.75
CA GLY A 21 -23.68 0.00 9.14
C GLY A 21 -23.23 -1.17 10.02
N ALA A 22 -23.64 -1.25 11.29
CA ALA A 22 -23.13 -2.26 12.23
C ALA A 22 -23.29 -3.70 11.73
N LEU A 23 -24.47 -4.06 11.21
CA LEU A 23 -24.69 -5.40 10.66
C LEU A 23 -23.69 -5.73 9.54
N TYR A 24 -23.50 -4.81 8.60
CA TYR A 24 -22.55 -4.98 7.50
C TYR A 24 -21.12 -5.10 8.03
N GLY A 25 -20.69 -4.17 8.88
CA GLY A 25 -19.32 -4.13 9.37
C GLY A 25 -18.95 -5.35 10.22
N LEU A 26 -19.84 -5.78 11.12
CA LEU A 26 -19.63 -6.99 11.92
C LEU A 26 -19.59 -8.24 11.03
N LYS A 27 -20.50 -8.33 10.06
CA LYS A 27 -20.52 -9.45 9.11
C LYS A 27 -19.23 -9.53 8.32
N GLN A 28 -18.77 -8.39 7.78
CA GLN A 28 -17.53 -8.29 7.04
C GLN A 28 -16.33 -8.70 7.91
N LEU A 29 -16.26 -8.23 9.16
CA LEU A 29 -15.19 -8.65 10.08
C LEU A 29 -15.19 -10.17 10.31
N GLN A 30 -16.35 -10.82 10.44
CA GLN A 30 -16.42 -12.27 10.56
C GLN A 30 -16.00 -13.00 9.28
N GLU A 31 -16.34 -12.48 8.10
CA GLU A 31 -15.91 -13.03 6.81
C GLU A 31 -14.40 -12.90 6.59
N PHE A 32 -13.75 -11.96 7.29
CA PHE A 32 -12.30 -11.83 7.41
C PHE A 32 -11.69 -12.66 8.56
N ASP A 33 -12.42 -13.67 9.05
CA ASP A 33 -12.02 -14.57 10.13
C ASP A 33 -11.64 -13.85 11.44
N HIS A 34 -12.21 -12.65 11.67
CA HIS A 34 -12.12 -12.00 12.97
C HIS A 34 -13.12 -12.61 13.96
N LYS A 35 -12.66 -12.81 15.19
CA LYS A 35 -13.49 -13.28 16.30
C LYS A 35 -14.03 -12.07 17.04
N LEU A 36 -15.35 -11.96 17.14
CA LEU A 36 -16.02 -10.83 17.75
C LEU A 36 -16.44 -11.15 19.19
N TYR A 37 -16.18 -10.22 20.10
CA TYR A 37 -16.48 -10.36 21.52
C TYR A 37 -17.28 -9.14 22.02
N PHE A 38 -18.53 -9.36 22.37
CA PHE A 38 -19.44 -8.37 22.96
C PHE A 38 -20.58 -9.04 23.74
N LEU A 39 -21.07 -8.37 24.78
CA LEU A 39 -22.12 -8.88 25.66
C LEU A 39 -23.48 -8.73 24.97
N ILE A 40 -24.06 -9.85 24.52
CA ILE A 40 -25.36 -9.81 23.81
C ILE A 40 -26.49 -9.42 24.78
N GLU A 41 -26.34 -9.75 26.06
CA GLU A 41 -27.33 -9.47 27.11
C GLU A 41 -27.59 -7.99 27.36
N ASP A 42 -26.64 -7.11 26.99
CA ASP A 42 -26.76 -5.66 27.11
C ASP A 42 -27.50 -5.01 25.91
N LEU A 43 -27.82 -5.79 24.87
CA LEU A 43 -28.56 -5.33 23.69
C LEU A 43 -30.07 -5.54 23.86
N SER A 44 -30.87 -4.70 23.20
CA SER A 44 -32.31 -4.88 23.13
C SER A 44 -32.69 -6.15 22.36
N LYS A 45 -33.86 -6.75 22.65
CA LYS A 45 -34.32 -7.96 21.96
C LYS A 45 -34.39 -7.79 20.44
N GLN A 46 -34.72 -6.58 19.98
CA GLN A 46 -34.77 -6.26 18.55
C GLN A 46 -33.37 -6.29 17.92
N GLN A 47 -32.38 -5.68 18.58
CA GLN A 47 -30.99 -5.72 18.13
C GLN A 47 -30.44 -7.16 18.12
N GLN A 48 -30.74 -7.95 19.15
CA GLN A 48 -30.35 -9.37 19.22
C GLN A 48 -30.92 -10.16 18.03
N GLN A 49 -32.20 -9.95 17.70
CA GLN A 49 -32.84 -10.62 16.55
C GLN A 49 -32.20 -10.23 15.21
N LEU A 50 -31.80 -8.96 15.05
CA LEU A 50 -31.12 -8.50 13.83
C LEU A 50 -29.76 -9.20 13.66
N LEU A 51 -28.97 -9.31 14.72
CA LEU A 51 -27.70 -10.03 14.70
C LEU A 51 -27.89 -11.52 14.37
N GLU A 52 -28.90 -12.16 14.94
CA GLU A 52 -29.22 -13.56 14.66
C GLU A 52 -29.62 -13.78 13.20
N ASN A 53 -30.46 -12.90 12.63
CA ASN A 53 -30.91 -12.99 11.24
C ASN A 53 -29.73 -12.93 10.24
N GLU A 54 -28.74 -12.07 10.52
CA GLU A 54 -27.52 -11.92 9.71
C GLU A 54 -26.45 -12.98 10.05
N LYS A 55 -26.75 -13.88 10.99
CA LYS A 55 -25.84 -14.91 11.52
C LYS A 55 -24.55 -14.31 12.06
N ILE A 56 -24.66 -13.17 12.74
CA ILE A 56 -23.55 -12.51 13.40
C ILE A 56 -23.36 -13.14 14.78
N ALA A 57 -22.18 -13.73 14.99
CA ALA A 57 -21.86 -14.46 16.20
C ALA A 57 -20.97 -13.64 17.12
N SER A 58 -21.29 -13.64 18.41
CA SER A 58 -20.44 -13.08 19.45
C SER A 58 -19.98 -14.15 20.42
N ILE A 59 -18.70 -14.10 20.78
CA ILE A 59 -18.12 -14.93 21.82
C ILE A 59 -18.26 -14.18 23.14
N GLN A 60 -19.02 -14.75 24.07
CA GLN A 60 -19.34 -14.10 25.36
C GLN A 60 -18.15 -14.09 26.34
N THR A 61 -17.27 -15.10 26.26
CA THR A 61 -16.08 -15.18 27.10
C THR A 61 -14.93 -14.44 26.44
N LEU A 62 -14.43 -13.38 27.08
CA LEU A 62 -13.27 -12.64 26.60
C LEU A 62 -12.03 -13.56 26.52
N PRO A 63 -11.18 -13.38 25.49
CA PRO A 63 -9.93 -14.12 25.36
C PRO A 63 -8.85 -13.51 26.26
N ASP A 64 -7.78 -14.28 26.51
CA ASP A 64 -6.60 -13.79 27.24
C ASP A 64 -5.92 -12.61 26.50
N ILE A 65 -6.01 -12.61 25.17
CA ILE A 65 -5.41 -11.59 24.30
C ILE A 65 -6.52 -10.99 23.43
N VAL A 66 -6.76 -9.69 23.62
CA VAL A 66 -7.58 -8.85 22.75
C VAL A 66 -6.64 -8.08 21.83
N ASP A 67 -6.74 -8.32 20.53
CA ASP A 67 -5.88 -7.67 19.52
C ASP A 67 -6.37 -6.24 19.23
N LEU A 68 -7.69 -6.05 19.24
CA LEU A 68 -8.34 -4.80 18.88
C LEU A 68 -9.55 -4.54 19.78
N GLN A 69 -9.72 -3.31 20.23
CA GLN A 69 -10.91 -2.86 20.94
C GLN A 69 -11.63 -1.77 20.13
N ILE A 70 -12.92 -1.95 19.89
CA ILE A 70 -13.77 -0.97 19.22
C ILE A 70 -14.64 -0.29 20.28
N ILE A 71 -14.51 1.03 20.38
CA ILE A 71 -15.25 1.89 21.30
C ILE A 71 -15.89 3.05 20.55
N THR A 72 -16.72 3.80 21.26
CA THR A 72 -17.26 5.07 20.80
C THR A 72 -16.64 6.23 21.58
N GLU A 73 -16.20 7.25 20.88
CA GLU A 73 -15.73 8.51 21.47
C GLU A 73 -16.06 9.68 20.53
N ASN A 74 -16.66 10.75 21.05
CA ASN A 74 -17.05 11.94 20.28
C ASN A 74 -17.90 11.64 19.03
N ASP A 75 -18.89 10.74 19.16
CA ASP A 75 -19.78 10.28 18.07
C ASP A 75 -19.08 9.54 16.91
N ASP A 76 -17.82 9.15 17.07
CA ASP A 76 -17.08 8.31 16.14
C ASP A 76 -16.78 6.93 16.75
N LEU A 77 -16.64 5.93 15.87
CA LEU A 77 -16.09 4.63 16.23
C LEU A 77 -14.57 4.67 16.16
N LYS A 78 -13.92 4.17 17.22
CA LYS A 78 -12.46 4.09 17.31
C LYS A 78 -12.00 2.66 17.51
N ALA A 79 -11.01 2.25 16.72
CA ALA A 79 -10.31 0.99 16.84
C ALA A 79 -8.98 1.21 17.55
N LEU A 80 -8.83 0.63 18.74
CA LEU A 80 -7.64 0.72 19.59
C LEU A 80 -6.87 -0.60 19.57
N ASN A 81 -5.54 -0.53 19.55
CA ASN A 81 -4.69 -1.71 19.74
C ASN A 81 -4.72 -2.20 21.20
N ASN A 82 -4.05 -3.32 21.46
CA ASN A 82 -3.88 -3.90 22.80
C ASN A 82 -3.23 -2.96 23.85
N ASN A 83 -2.51 -1.92 23.42
CA ASN A 83 -1.90 -0.91 24.28
C ASN A 83 -2.79 0.34 24.47
N GLY A 84 -3.99 0.36 23.88
CA GLY A 84 -4.93 1.48 23.93
C GLY A 84 -4.61 2.62 22.96
N SER A 85 -3.66 2.46 22.03
CA SER A 85 -3.39 3.46 20.99
C SER A 85 -4.41 3.36 19.86
N GLU A 86 -4.89 4.50 19.40
CA GLU A 86 -5.79 4.60 18.24
C GLU A 86 -5.07 4.13 16.97
N ILE A 87 -5.68 3.17 16.26
CA ILE A 87 -5.22 2.69 14.97
C ILE A 87 -6.04 3.33 13.85
N GLU A 88 -7.37 3.34 14.01
CA GLU A 88 -8.32 3.83 13.01
C GLU A 88 -9.54 4.45 13.68
N THR A 89 -10.14 5.42 13.00
CA THR A 89 -11.40 6.05 13.39
C THR A 89 -12.33 6.21 12.18
N ALA A 90 -13.64 6.13 12.40
CA ALA A 90 -14.66 6.41 11.39
C ALA A 90 -16.02 6.73 12.01
N SER A 91 -16.86 7.46 11.27
CA SER A 91 -18.22 7.84 11.68
C SER A 91 -19.24 6.70 11.63
N ASP A 92 -18.92 5.60 10.94
CA ASP A 92 -19.81 4.45 10.80
C ASP A 92 -19.04 3.12 10.65
N TRP A 93 -19.78 2.02 10.82
CA TRP A 93 -19.22 0.68 10.77
C TRP A 93 -18.79 0.23 9.37
N ILE A 94 -19.37 0.77 8.30
CA ILE A 94 -18.96 0.41 6.94
C ILE A 94 -17.54 0.93 6.72
N ALA A 95 -17.29 2.19 7.05
CA ALA A 95 -15.97 2.81 6.96
C ALA A 95 -14.96 2.17 7.92
N LEU A 96 -15.34 1.94 9.19
CA LEU A 96 -14.44 1.33 10.17
C LEU A 96 -14.06 -0.10 9.81
N SER A 97 -15.05 -0.96 9.51
CA SER A 97 -14.79 -2.36 9.16
C SER A 97 -13.92 -2.45 7.91
N ASN A 98 -14.14 -1.59 6.91
CA ASN A 98 -13.25 -1.49 5.76
C ASN A 98 -11.83 -1.15 6.20
N LYS A 99 -11.60 -0.14 7.04
CA LYS A 99 -10.25 0.20 7.52
C LYS A 99 -9.59 -0.92 8.33
N ILE A 100 -10.36 -1.67 9.13
CA ILE A 100 -9.86 -2.82 9.91
C ILE A 100 -9.49 -3.99 8.99
N CYS A 101 -10.34 -4.32 8.03
CA CYS A 101 -10.12 -5.37 7.04
C CYS A 101 -9.03 -4.99 6.02
N PHE A 102 -8.90 -3.68 5.78
CA PHE A 102 -8.02 -3.07 4.79
C PHE A 102 -7.16 -1.99 5.44
N PRO A 103 -6.26 -2.35 6.37
CA PRO A 103 -5.38 -1.38 6.97
C PRO A 103 -4.55 -0.72 5.87
N THR A 104 -4.40 0.60 6.02
CA THR A 104 -3.64 1.45 5.11
C THR A 104 -2.19 0.97 5.07
N ARG A 105 -1.67 0.70 3.87
CA ARG A 105 -0.31 0.15 3.70
C ARG A 105 0.71 1.28 3.64
N LYS A 106 1.20 1.66 4.82
CA LYS A 106 2.27 2.65 4.99
C LYS A 106 3.57 2.01 5.44
N ALA A 107 4.68 2.59 5.01
CA ALA A 107 5.99 2.24 5.51
C ALA A 107 6.94 3.43 5.41
N SER A 108 7.93 3.44 6.28
CA SER A 108 9.05 4.36 6.20
C SER A 108 10.38 3.60 6.39
N GLN A 109 11.43 4.10 5.75
CA GLN A 109 12.81 3.61 5.84
C GLN A 109 13.74 4.82 5.89
N GLU A 110 14.81 4.68 6.68
CA GLU A 110 15.96 5.57 6.65
C GLU A 110 17.18 4.73 6.29
N ARG A 111 18.04 5.26 5.42
CA ARG A 111 19.27 4.59 4.98
C ARG A 111 20.39 5.62 4.92
N LYS A 112 21.50 5.33 5.60
CA LYS A 112 22.67 6.21 5.66
C LYS A 112 23.95 5.44 5.36
N THR A 113 24.73 5.92 4.40
CA THR A 113 26.08 5.46 4.06
C THR A 113 27.07 6.62 4.17
N ALA A 114 28.28 6.41 3.65
CA ALA A 114 29.25 7.50 3.47
C ALA A 114 28.95 8.36 2.23
N GLU A 115 28.14 7.85 1.31
CA GLU A 115 27.80 8.47 0.01
C GLU A 115 26.43 9.15 0.07
N THR A 116 25.46 8.60 0.81
CA THR A 116 24.06 9.08 0.83
C THR A 116 23.41 9.05 2.23
N ASP A 117 22.47 9.97 2.47
CA ASP A 117 21.55 9.99 3.62
C ASP A 117 20.11 10.16 3.13
N ILE A 118 19.30 9.10 3.29
CA ILE A 118 17.99 8.96 2.65
C ILE A 118 16.91 8.71 3.69
N SER A 119 15.79 9.43 3.55
CA SER A 119 14.55 9.17 4.25
C SER A 119 13.39 9.03 3.27
N ILE A 120 12.66 7.92 3.37
CA ILE A 120 11.45 7.65 2.57
C ILE A 120 10.31 7.30 3.49
N SER A 121 9.16 7.91 3.26
CA SER A 121 7.88 7.51 3.82
C SER A 121 6.84 7.44 2.71
N LEU A 122 6.08 6.34 2.65
CA LEU A 122 5.07 6.17 1.61
C LEU A 122 3.77 5.55 2.11
N ASN A 123 2.71 5.81 1.35
CA ASN A 123 1.39 5.21 1.49
C ASN A 123 0.95 4.59 0.15
N LEU A 124 0.90 3.25 0.08
CA LEU A 124 0.46 2.54 -1.13
C LEU A 124 -1.03 2.71 -1.44
N ASP A 125 -1.82 3.12 -0.45
CA ASP A 125 -3.26 3.37 -0.55
C ASP A 125 -3.54 4.88 -0.52
N GLY A 126 -2.71 5.64 -1.24
CA GLY A 126 -2.70 7.10 -1.25
C GLY A 126 -3.57 7.75 -2.32
N THR A 127 -3.35 9.05 -2.51
CA THR A 127 -4.00 9.90 -3.53
C THR A 127 -3.03 10.33 -4.63
N GLY A 128 -1.73 10.07 -4.44
CA GLY A 128 -0.67 10.46 -5.37
C GLY A 128 -0.08 11.82 -5.05
N GLU A 129 -0.12 12.23 -3.77
CA GLU A 129 0.61 13.40 -3.27
C GLU A 129 2.10 13.07 -3.10
N SER A 130 2.97 14.02 -3.40
CA SER A 130 4.41 13.80 -3.26
C SER A 130 5.15 15.05 -2.83
N ASN A 131 6.21 14.82 -2.05
CA ASN A 131 7.18 15.82 -1.63
C ASN A 131 8.56 15.15 -1.72
N ILE A 132 9.26 15.42 -2.82
CA ILE A 132 10.45 14.70 -3.23
C ILE A 132 11.58 15.72 -3.38
N SER A 133 12.74 15.40 -2.83
CA SER A 133 13.96 16.18 -2.99
C SER A 133 15.16 15.24 -2.98
N THR A 134 15.71 14.95 -4.17
CA THR A 134 16.94 14.14 -4.30
C THR A 134 18.18 14.99 -4.60
N GLY A 135 17.99 16.27 -4.91
CA GLY A 135 19.03 17.13 -5.46
C GLY A 135 19.16 17.05 -6.99
N LEU A 136 18.35 16.20 -7.65
CA LEU A 136 18.30 16.03 -9.10
C LEU A 136 16.87 16.30 -9.61
N ASP A 137 16.67 17.42 -10.29
CA ASP A 137 15.37 17.93 -10.73
C ASP A 137 14.65 16.96 -11.70
N PHE A 138 15.39 16.35 -12.65
CA PHE A 138 14.76 15.40 -13.57
C PHE A 138 14.41 14.09 -12.87
N PHE A 139 15.26 13.64 -11.93
CA PHE A 139 14.97 12.44 -11.15
C PHE A 139 13.75 12.64 -10.24
N ASP A 140 13.66 13.80 -9.59
CA ASP A 140 12.51 14.18 -8.78
C ASP A 140 11.23 14.13 -9.62
N HIS A 141 11.23 14.72 -10.82
CA HIS A 141 10.12 14.64 -11.78
C HIS A 141 9.74 13.18 -12.16
N MET A 142 10.72 12.29 -12.31
CA MET A 142 10.46 10.86 -12.58
C MET A 142 9.82 10.14 -11.39
N LEU A 143 10.26 10.43 -10.16
CA LEU A 143 9.69 9.87 -8.94
C LEU A 143 8.26 10.40 -8.69
N GLU A 144 7.99 11.66 -9.04
CA GLU A 144 6.63 12.23 -9.03
C GLU A 144 5.69 11.46 -9.96
N GLN A 145 6.17 10.96 -11.10
CA GLN A 145 5.35 10.11 -11.98
C GLN A 145 4.94 8.81 -11.29
N ILE A 146 5.80 8.23 -10.46
CA ILE A 146 5.48 7.04 -9.66
C ILE A 146 4.35 7.35 -8.68
N ALA A 147 4.48 8.42 -7.90
CA ALA A 147 3.46 8.84 -6.94
C ALA A 147 2.12 9.12 -7.65
N LYS A 148 2.15 9.98 -8.66
CA LYS A 148 0.95 10.49 -9.33
C LYS A 148 0.16 9.40 -10.05
N HIS A 149 0.85 8.57 -10.84
CA HIS A 149 0.18 7.55 -11.65
C HIS A 149 -0.07 6.25 -10.88
N GLY A 150 0.71 6.03 -9.81
CA GLY A 150 0.57 4.96 -8.83
C GLY A 150 -0.58 5.17 -7.84
N LEU A 151 -1.00 6.42 -7.60
CA LEU A 151 -1.82 6.80 -6.45
C LEU A 151 -1.15 6.39 -5.12
N ILE A 152 0.14 6.71 -5.02
CA ILE A 152 0.95 6.44 -3.84
C ILE A 152 1.38 7.78 -3.29
N ASP A 153 1.16 8.01 -1.99
CA ASP A 153 1.70 9.21 -1.36
C ASP A 153 3.18 8.97 -1.05
N LEU A 154 4.06 9.90 -1.39
CA LEU A 154 5.51 9.72 -1.30
C LEU A 154 6.21 10.97 -0.76
N ASP A 155 6.76 10.84 0.44
CA ASP A 155 7.75 11.77 1.00
C ASP A 155 9.14 11.16 0.84
N LEU A 156 10.05 11.88 0.19
CA LEU A 156 11.41 11.41 -0.08
C LEU A 156 12.41 12.55 0.02
N THR A 157 13.46 12.36 0.83
CA THR A 157 14.62 13.23 0.87
C THR A 157 15.90 12.42 0.71
N CYS A 158 16.83 12.91 -0.11
CA CYS A 158 18.17 12.36 -0.23
C CYS A 158 19.19 13.51 -0.18
N ASP A 159 20.22 13.36 0.65
CA ASP A 159 21.46 14.13 0.60
C ASP A 159 22.56 13.17 0.12
N GLY A 160 23.09 13.41 -1.07
CA GLY A 160 24.05 12.53 -1.74
C GLY A 160 25.28 13.27 -2.24
N ASP A 161 26.33 12.52 -2.57
CA ASP A 161 27.63 13.00 -3.03
C ASP A 161 27.64 13.45 -4.51
N LEU A 162 26.71 14.35 -4.88
CA LEU A 162 26.52 14.84 -6.25
C LEU A 162 27.75 15.56 -6.84
N GLU A 163 28.74 15.92 -6.02
CA GLU A 163 30.04 16.40 -6.48
C GLU A 163 30.92 15.32 -7.13
N VAL A 164 30.62 14.04 -6.88
CA VAL A 164 31.25 12.89 -7.52
C VAL A 164 30.53 12.61 -8.83
N ASP A 165 29.28 12.15 -8.74
CA ASP A 165 28.30 11.99 -9.81
C ASP A 165 26.91 11.70 -9.22
N GLU A 166 25.91 11.46 -10.09
CA GLU A 166 24.53 11.18 -9.70
C GLU A 166 24.28 9.72 -9.32
N HIS A 167 25.28 8.84 -9.46
CA HIS A 167 25.11 7.39 -9.45
C HIS A 167 24.61 6.89 -8.10
N HIS A 168 25.33 7.20 -7.02
CA HIS A 168 25.01 6.72 -5.68
C HIS A 168 23.63 7.24 -5.22
N THR A 169 23.31 8.50 -5.52
CA THR A 169 22.00 9.10 -5.23
C THR A 169 20.88 8.31 -5.90
N ILE A 170 20.96 8.07 -7.22
CA ILE A 170 19.91 7.37 -7.96
C ILE A 170 19.79 5.89 -7.52
N GLU A 171 20.92 5.20 -7.35
CA GLU A 171 20.96 3.82 -6.90
C GLU A 171 20.35 3.66 -5.50
N ASP A 172 20.83 4.43 -4.53
CA ASP A 172 20.45 4.25 -3.13
C ASP A 172 19.00 4.69 -2.88
N VAL A 173 18.50 5.67 -3.64
CA VAL A 173 17.07 5.99 -3.68
C VAL A 173 16.26 4.81 -4.20
N ALA A 174 16.69 4.17 -5.29
CA ALA A 174 15.99 3.01 -5.85
C ALA A 174 15.95 1.82 -4.86
N ILE A 175 17.08 1.57 -4.18
CA ILE A 175 17.19 0.55 -3.12
C ILE A 175 16.17 0.85 -2.01
N THR A 176 16.25 2.06 -1.43
CA THR A 176 15.44 2.44 -0.27
C THR A 176 13.96 2.48 -0.62
N LEU A 177 13.61 2.96 -1.82
CA LEU A 177 12.22 2.97 -2.32
C LEU A 177 11.69 1.54 -2.48
N GLY A 178 12.48 0.65 -3.09
CA GLY A 178 12.09 -0.75 -3.29
C GLY A 178 11.86 -1.49 -1.97
N GLU A 179 12.75 -1.30 -0.99
CA GLU A 179 12.58 -1.87 0.35
C GLU A 179 11.33 -1.32 1.05
N THR A 180 11.08 0.00 0.94
CA THR A 180 9.94 0.64 1.59
C THR A 180 8.62 0.16 0.99
N ILE A 181 8.52 0.04 -0.34
CA ILE A 181 7.34 -0.52 -1.00
C ILE A 181 7.13 -1.97 -0.58
N ASN A 182 8.18 -2.80 -0.57
CA ASN A 182 8.06 -4.20 -0.15
C ASN A 182 7.66 -4.33 1.33
N LYS A 183 8.14 -3.43 2.20
CA LYS A 183 7.71 -3.35 3.61
C LYS A 183 6.23 -2.98 3.73
N ALA A 184 5.76 -1.99 2.97
CA ALA A 184 4.34 -1.60 2.94
C ALA A 184 3.43 -2.71 2.39
N LEU A 185 3.91 -3.53 1.44
CA LEU A 185 3.15 -4.67 0.90
C LEU A 185 2.88 -5.78 1.92
N GLY A 186 3.75 -5.93 2.92
CA GLY A 186 3.62 -6.94 3.97
C GLY A 186 3.46 -8.36 3.40
N LYS A 187 2.39 -9.06 3.79
CA LYS A 187 2.16 -10.47 3.44
C LYS A 187 1.68 -10.70 1.99
N LYS A 188 1.45 -9.65 1.20
CA LYS A 188 0.96 -9.75 -0.20
C LYS A 188 -0.33 -10.57 -0.37
N ILE A 189 -1.13 -10.69 0.69
CA ILE A 189 -2.43 -11.38 0.65
C ILE A 189 -3.47 -10.43 0.04
N GLY A 190 -4.31 -10.94 -0.85
CA GLY A 190 -5.44 -10.19 -1.41
C GLY A 190 -5.12 -9.21 -2.53
N ILE A 191 -3.85 -9.06 -2.93
CA ILE A 191 -3.44 -8.18 -4.04
C ILE A 191 -3.59 -8.86 -5.40
N GLN A 192 -3.65 -8.08 -6.49
CA GLN A 192 -3.69 -8.64 -7.84
C GLN A 192 -2.39 -9.31 -8.28
N ARG A 193 -1.26 -8.95 -7.66
CA ARG A 193 0.11 -9.49 -7.88
C ARG A 193 0.72 -9.18 -9.25
N TYR A 194 -0.06 -9.22 -10.31
CA TYR A 194 0.35 -9.04 -11.69
C TYR A 194 -0.23 -7.77 -12.30
N SER A 195 0.52 -7.09 -13.17
CA SER A 195 -0.01 -6.00 -14.01
C SER A 195 0.85 -5.73 -15.25
N PHE A 196 0.29 -5.02 -16.23
CA PHE A 196 0.96 -4.54 -17.44
C PHE A 196 0.45 -3.15 -17.88
N ALA A 197 1.31 -2.36 -18.55
CA ALA A 197 1.00 -1.02 -19.07
C ALA A 197 1.58 -0.82 -20.49
N LEU A 198 0.93 0.02 -21.32
CA LEU A 198 1.18 0.22 -22.76
C LEU A 198 0.90 1.71 -23.18
N PRO A 199 1.25 2.15 -24.41
CA PRO A 199 2.10 3.30 -24.82
C PRO A 199 1.82 4.72 -24.28
N MET A 200 2.77 5.64 -24.50
CA MET A 200 2.69 7.10 -24.29
C MET A 200 3.24 7.87 -25.50
N ASP A 201 2.39 8.66 -26.17
CA ASP A 201 2.73 9.44 -27.37
C ASP A 201 3.45 8.63 -28.47
N GLU A 202 4.60 9.08 -28.97
CA GLU A 202 5.39 8.34 -29.96
C GLU A 202 6.24 7.21 -29.33
N THR A 203 6.22 7.09 -28.01
CA THR A 203 6.95 6.09 -27.24
C THR A 203 6.05 4.89 -26.88
N LEU A 204 6.56 3.68 -27.13
CA LEU A 204 5.97 2.45 -26.62
C LEU A 204 6.79 1.92 -25.46
N ALA A 205 6.41 2.30 -24.24
CA ALA A 205 6.90 1.67 -23.01
C ALA A 205 5.95 0.54 -22.61
N THR A 206 6.46 -0.69 -22.61
CA THR A 206 5.77 -1.88 -22.10
C THR A 206 6.38 -2.25 -20.76
N VAL A 207 5.55 -2.31 -19.72
CA VAL A 207 5.97 -2.76 -18.39
C VAL A 207 5.14 -3.96 -17.99
N ALA A 208 5.78 -4.97 -17.39
CA ALA A 208 5.11 -6.09 -16.75
C ALA A 208 5.73 -6.36 -15.38
N LEU A 209 4.87 -6.49 -14.36
CA LEU A 209 5.26 -6.63 -12.96
C LEU A 209 4.64 -7.90 -12.36
N ASP A 210 5.46 -8.68 -11.64
CA ASP A 210 5.03 -9.78 -10.74
C ASP A 210 5.65 -9.58 -9.36
N PHE A 211 4.83 -9.40 -8.32
CA PHE A 211 5.24 -9.47 -6.92
C PHE A 211 5.54 -10.91 -6.48
N SER A 212 6.56 -11.47 -7.11
CA SER A 212 6.88 -12.88 -7.12
C SER A 212 7.67 -13.36 -5.90
N GLY A 213 8.28 -12.43 -5.16
CA GLY A 213 9.33 -12.72 -4.19
C GLY A 213 10.69 -13.05 -4.82
N ARG A 214 10.79 -13.02 -6.16
CA ARG A 214 11.98 -13.37 -6.93
C ARG A 214 12.52 -12.14 -7.66
N PRO A 215 13.63 -11.56 -7.18
CA PRO A 215 14.21 -10.36 -7.77
C PRO A 215 14.75 -10.65 -9.17
N PHE A 216 14.28 -9.89 -10.16
CA PHE A 216 14.71 -10.01 -11.55
C PHE A 216 14.33 -8.76 -12.36
N LEU A 217 15.23 -8.27 -13.20
CA LEU A 217 14.94 -7.28 -14.23
C LEU A 217 15.29 -7.84 -15.61
N LYS A 218 14.38 -7.63 -16.57
CA LYS A 218 14.72 -7.61 -18.00
C LYS A 218 14.41 -6.23 -18.55
N PHE A 219 15.45 -5.51 -18.96
CA PHE A 219 15.33 -4.22 -19.65
C PHE A 219 15.66 -4.38 -21.14
N ASP A 220 14.91 -3.70 -21.99
CA ASP A 220 15.11 -3.65 -23.44
C ASP A 220 14.76 -2.26 -23.97
N GLY A 221 15.76 -1.40 -24.07
CA GLY A 221 15.62 -0.04 -24.56
C GLY A 221 16.99 0.56 -24.83
N THR A 222 17.04 1.54 -25.72
CA THR A 222 18.24 2.29 -26.06
C THR A 222 17.94 3.77 -25.99
N PHE A 223 18.91 4.53 -25.47
CA PHE A 223 18.85 5.98 -25.37
C PHE A 223 19.96 6.60 -26.23
N GLU A 224 19.65 7.68 -26.94
CA GLU A 224 20.63 8.36 -27.81
C GLU A 224 21.45 9.41 -27.06
N ARG A 225 20.85 10.07 -26.07
CA ARG A 225 21.49 11.09 -25.24
C ARG A 225 22.26 10.43 -24.11
N GLU A 226 23.36 11.07 -23.72
CA GLU A 226 24.11 10.73 -22.50
C GLU A 226 23.32 11.13 -21.24
N MET A 227 22.69 12.31 -21.27
CA MET A 227 21.93 12.89 -20.15
C MET A 227 20.57 13.43 -20.61
N VAL A 228 19.57 13.31 -19.74
CA VAL A 228 18.30 14.06 -19.81
C VAL A 228 18.18 14.94 -18.57
N GLY A 229 18.41 16.25 -18.75
CA GLY A 229 18.55 17.15 -17.60
C GLY A 229 19.81 16.79 -16.81
N ASP A 230 19.63 16.47 -15.54
CA ASP A 230 20.64 15.97 -14.61
C ASP A 230 20.57 14.45 -14.40
N PHE A 231 19.91 13.72 -15.29
CA PHE A 231 19.78 12.27 -15.19
C PHE A 231 20.56 11.54 -16.29
N PRO A 232 21.61 10.77 -15.96
CA PRO A 232 22.32 9.94 -16.94
C PRO A 232 21.43 8.83 -17.47
N THR A 233 21.39 8.65 -18.79
CA THR A 233 20.48 7.66 -19.41
C THR A 233 20.87 6.22 -19.09
N GLU A 234 22.14 5.97 -18.75
CA GLU A 234 22.58 4.66 -18.23
C GLU A 234 21.96 4.32 -16.87
N MET A 235 21.61 5.34 -16.07
CA MET A 235 21.01 5.14 -14.76
C MET A 235 19.53 4.72 -14.84
N VAL A 236 18.91 4.73 -16.02
CA VAL A 236 17.52 4.27 -16.18
C VAL A 236 17.42 2.77 -15.91
N GLU A 237 18.25 1.97 -16.58
CA GLU A 237 18.29 0.52 -16.35
C GLU A 237 18.78 0.22 -14.93
N HIS A 238 19.79 0.95 -14.45
CA HIS A 238 20.33 0.78 -13.10
C HIS A 238 19.28 1.05 -12.00
N PHE A 239 18.52 2.13 -12.11
CA PHE A 239 17.42 2.47 -11.21
C PHE A 239 16.40 1.32 -11.15
N PHE A 240 15.90 0.86 -12.29
CA PHE A 240 14.90 -0.21 -12.32
C PHE A 240 15.47 -1.55 -11.86
N TYR A 241 16.77 -1.78 -12.05
CA TYR A 241 17.45 -2.97 -11.56
C TYR A 241 17.43 -2.95 -10.04
N SER A 242 18.03 -1.91 -9.44
CA SER A 242 18.11 -1.73 -7.99
C SER A 242 16.73 -1.75 -7.35
N LEU A 243 15.74 -1.11 -7.97
CA LEU A 243 14.36 -1.15 -7.52
C LEU A 243 13.78 -2.57 -7.53
N ALA A 244 13.87 -3.30 -8.66
CA ALA A 244 13.31 -4.65 -8.78
C ALA A 244 13.94 -5.65 -7.80
N ILE A 245 15.25 -5.53 -7.56
CA ILE A 245 15.96 -6.36 -6.59
C ILE A 245 15.40 -6.15 -5.18
N ASN A 246 15.23 -4.89 -4.77
CA ASN A 246 14.81 -4.56 -3.40
C ASN A 246 13.30 -4.66 -3.17
N LEU A 247 12.50 -4.51 -4.23
CA LEU A 247 11.09 -4.90 -4.25
C LEU A 247 10.88 -6.41 -4.07
N LYS A 248 11.91 -7.22 -4.34
CA LYS A 248 11.83 -8.68 -4.48
C LYS A 248 10.76 -9.07 -5.51
N ALA A 249 10.81 -8.40 -6.65
CA ALA A 249 9.84 -8.54 -7.73
C ALA A 249 10.52 -8.88 -9.06
N THR A 250 9.73 -9.47 -9.95
CA THR A 250 10.13 -9.68 -11.34
C THR A 250 9.56 -8.53 -12.16
N LEU A 251 10.44 -7.79 -12.83
CA LEU A 251 10.13 -6.62 -13.62
C LEU A 251 10.64 -6.80 -15.05
N HIS A 252 9.77 -6.57 -16.02
CA HIS A 252 10.15 -6.51 -17.43
C HIS A 252 9.77 -5.13 -17.96
N ILE A 253 10.73 -4.46 -18.58
CA ILE A 253 10.54 -3.16 -19.22
C ILE A 253 11.11 -3.24 -20.63
N SER A 254 10.30 -2.85 -21.61
CA SER A 254 10.76 -2.59 -22.97
C SER A 254 10.32 -1.20 -23.38
N VAL A 255 11.19 -0.42 -24.02
CA VAL A 255 10.89 0.93 -24.46
C VAL A 255 11.49 1.22 -25.82
N ASP A 256 10.66 1.71 -26.72
CA ASP A 256 11.03 2.20 -28.05
C ASP A 256 10.42 3.59 -28.25
N GLY A 257 11.18 4.52 -28.82
CA GLY A 257 10.79 5.91 -28.98
C GLY A 257 11.88 6.74 -29.67
N LYS A 258 11.57 8.01 -29.92
CA LYS A 258 12.51 8.95 -30.57
C LYS A 258 13.08 10.01 -29.64
N ASN A 259 12.46 10.18 -28.47
CA ASN A 259 12.82 11.20 -27.51
C ASN A 259 13.10 10.51 -26.19
N ASP A 260 14.35 10.56 -25.73
CA ASP A 260 14.77 9.89 -24.49
C ASP A 260 13.98 10.36 -23.27
N HIS A 261 13.55 11.62 -23.22
CA HIS A 261 12.65 12.10 -22.16
C HIS A 261 11.37 11.28 -22.15
N HIS A 262 10.71 11.17 -23.30
CA HIS A 262 9.44 10.45 -23.43
C HIS A 262 9.62 8.96 -23.14
N GLN A 263 10.75 8.38 -23.55
CA GLN A 263 11.12 7.00 -23.24
C GLN A 263 11.25 6.78 -21.74
N ILE A 264 12.06 7.59 -21.05
CA ILE A 264 12.27 7.46 -19.60
C ILE A 264 10.97 7.69 -18.85
N GLU A 265 10.28 8.79 -19.12
CA GLU A 265 9.00 9.11 -18.47
C GLU A 265 7.93 8.02 -18.74
N GLY A 266 7.94 7.44 -19.94
CA GLY A 266 7.11 6.29 -20.31
C GLY A 266 7.40 5.06 -19.45
N CYS A 267 8.66 4.75 -19.17
CA CYS A 267 9.05 3.66 -18.26
C CYS A 267 8.52 3.90 -16.83
N PHE A 268 8.74 5.10 -16.27
CA PHE A 268 8.31 5.44 -14.91
C PHE A 268 6.78 5.44 -14.78
N LYS A 269 6.04 6.02 -15.73
CA LYS A 269 4.58 5.97 -15.78
C LYS A 269 4.05 4.55 -15.95
N GLY A 270 4.68 3.77 -16.83
CA GLY A 270 4.34 2.36 -17.06
C GLY A 270 4.50 1.54 -15.78
N PHE A 271 5.62 1.73 -15.07
CA PHE A 271 5.84 1.12 -13.77
C PHE A 271 4.80 1.57 -12.73
N ALA A 272 4.53 2.86 -12.61
CA ALA A 272 3.55 3.42 -11.69
C ALA A 272 2.16 2.79 -11.86
N ARG A 273 1.70 2.69 -13.12
CA ARG A 273 0.42 2.05 -13.45
C ARG A 273 0.42 0.55 -13.13
N CYS A 274 1.53 -0.14 -13.43
CA CYS A 274 1.69 -1.54 -13.08
C CYS A 274 1.63 -1.75 -11.57
N LEU A 275 2.38 -0.93 -10.82
CA LEU A 275 2.44 -0.94 -9.37
C LEU A 275 1.03 -0.78 -8.78
N ARG A 276 0.30 0.29 -9.16
CA ARG A 276 -1.08 0.55 -8.70
C ARG A 276 -1.99 -0.67 -8.86
N ALA A 277 -2.02 -1.24 -10.06
CA ALA A 277 -2.90 -2.36 -10.35
C ALA A 277 -2.45 -3.64 -9.62
N ALA A 278 -1.15 -3.93 -9.59
CA ALA A 278 -0.61 -5.12 -8.95
C ALA A 278 -0.81 -5.10 -7.41
N VAL A 279 -0.73 -3.93 -6.77
CA VAL A 279 -0.99 -3.78 -5.32
C VAL A 279 -2.46 -3.61 -4.98
N SER A 280 -3.35 -3.36 -5.94
CA SER A 280 -4.79 -3.24 -5.69
C SER A 280 -5.32 -4.50 -5.03
N ARG A 281 -6.16 -4.34 -4.01
CA ARG A 281 -6.89 -5.45 -3.39
C ARG A 281 -8.14 -5.77 -4.21
N ASN A 282 -8.53 -7.05 -4.26
CA ASN A 282 -9.75 -7.49 -4.96
C ASN A 282 -10.64 -8.30 -4.01
N GLU A 283 -11.92 -7.94 -3.93
CA GLU A 283 -12.93 -8.60 -3.10
C GLU A 283 -12.99 -10.13 -3.30
N ARG A 284 -12.69 -10.61 -4.50
CA ARG A 284 -12.71 -12.05 -4.83
C ARG A 284 -11.52 -12.82 -4.28
N ASN A 285 -10.42 -12.14 -3.94
CA ASN A 285 -9.14 -12.76 -3.57
C ASN A 285 -8.68 -12.36 -2.15
N LEU A 286 -9.53 -11.71 -1.36
CA LEU A 286 -9.17 -10.99 -0.12
C LEU A 286 -8.29 -11.76 0.87
N ASN A 287 -8.61 -13.02 1.13
CA ASN A 287 -7.88 -13.88 2.07
C ASN A 287 -7.00 -14.92 1.36
N VAL A 288 -6.83 -14.77 0.05
CA VAL A 288 -6.08 -15.69 -0.78
C VAL A 288 -4.72 -15.09 -1.05
N LEU A 289 -3.67 -15.82 -0.68
CA LEU A 289 -2.34 -15.54 -1.21
C LEU A 289 -2.37 -15.91 -2.70
N PRO A 290 -2.07 -14.99 -3.63
CA PRO A 290 -2.17 -15.25 -5.07
C PRO A 290 -0.98 -16.10 -5.55
N SER A 291 -0.79 -17.29 -4.99
CA SER A 291 0.32 -18.22 -5.26
C SER A 291 -0.17 -19.65 -5.09
N THR A 292 0.08 -20.50 -6.10
CA THR A 292 -0.25 -21.94 -6.03
C THR A 292 0.67 -22.73 -5.10
N LYS A 293 1.73 -22.10 -4.57
CA LYS A 293 2.67 -22.70 -3.62
C LYS A 293 2.45 -22.22 -2.18
N ASP A 294 1.40 -21.43 -1.94
CA ASP A 294 1.07 -20.85 -0.64
C ASP A 294 2.22 -20.05 0.02
N LEU A 295 3.14 -19.51 -0.80
CA LEU A 295 4.29 -18.69 -0.39
C LEU A 295 4.69 -17.63 -1.46
N LEU A 296 5.08 -16.42 -1.00
CA LEU A 296 5.57 -15.25 -1.79
C LEU A 296 6.50 -14.33 -0.98
#